data_AF-A0A0A1PJM3-F1
#
_entry.id   AF-A0A0A1PJM3-F1
#
_cell.length_a   1.000
_cell.length_b   1.000
_cell.length_c   1.000
_cell.angle_alpha   90.00
_cell.angle_beta   90.00
_cell.angle_gamma   90.00
#
_symmetry.space_group_name_H-M   'P 1'
#
loop_
_entity.id
_entity.type
_entity.pdbx_description
1 polymer ?
#
loop_
_entity_poly.entity_id
_entity_poly.type
_entity_poly.pdbx_seq_one_letter_code
_entity_poly.pdbx_strand_id
1 'polypeptide(L)' 'MILLGGGMGKIDRLYGDLAEAMRTYVFSDIVTTPVLPPLHGDSSGVRGAAWLWPPA' A
#
# COMPACT_ATOMS: atom_id res chain seq x y z
N MET A 1 6.35 -4.59 -2.25
CA MET A 1 5.62 -3.31 -2.14
C MET A 1 4.31 -3.58 -1.46
N ILE A 2 3.95 -2.76 -0.47
CA ILE A 2 2.66 -2.80 0.21
C ILE A 2 1.95 -1.47 -0.08
N LEU A 3 0.64 -1.52 -0.35
CA LEU A 3 -0.17 -0.34 -0.57
C LEU A 3 -1.17 -0.16 0.57
N LEU A 4 -1.22 1.05 1.15
CA LEU A 4 -2.24 1.40 2.13
C LEU A 4 -3.51 1.85 1.41
N GLY A 5 -4.51 0.97 1.33
CA GLY A 5 -5.78 1.26 0.69
C GLY A 5 -6.70 2.19 1.51
N GLY A 6 -7.70 2.75 0.83
CA GLY A 6 -8.80 3.50 1.45
C GLY A 6 -8.35 4.79 2.15
N GLY A 7 -9.07 5.18 3.21
CA GLY A 7 -8.80 6.42 3.94
C GLY A 7 -7.42 6.48 4.59
N MET A 8 -6.85 5.33 4.95
CA MET A 8 -5.50 5.25 5.52
C MET A 8 -4.42 5.65 4.51
N GLY A 9 -4.64 5.38 3.23
CA GLY A 9 -3.73 5.79 2.16
C GLY A 9 -3.66 7.30 1.91
N LYS A 10 -4.54 8.08 2.55
CA LYS A 10 -4.60 9.55 2.44
C LYS A 10 -3.89 10.25 3.61
N ILE A 11 -3.31 9.50 4.55
CA ILE A 11 -2.67 10.03 5.75
C ILE A 11 -1.15 10.06 5.54
N ASP A 12 -0.63 11.20 5.07
CA ASP A 12 0.79 11.36 4.72
C ASP A 12 1.74 11.02 5.88
N ARG A 13 1.34 11.34 7.11
CA ARG A 13 2.11 11.06 8.32
C ARG A 13 2.41 9.57 8.51
N LEU A 14 1.53 8.67 8.05
CA LEU A 14 1.76 7.24 8.18
C LEU A 14 3.02 6.82 7.41
N TYR A 15 3.32 7.41 6.26
CA TYR A 15 4.51 7.01 5.48
C TYR A 15 5.83 7.42 6.13
N GLY A 16 5.83 8.45 6.96
CA GLY A 16 7.00 8.83 7.77
C GLY A 16 7.19 7.93 8.99
N ASP A 17 6.11 7.65 9.72
CA ASP A 17 6.16 6.98 11.03
C ASP A 17 6.20 5.43 10.90
N LEU A 18 5.66 4.88 9.81
CA LEU A 18 5.42 3.44 9.68
C LEU A 18 6.72 2.62 9.64
N ALA A 19 7.78 3.14 9.03
CA ALA A 19 9.05 2.43 8.93
C ALA A 19 9.63 2.15 10.32
N GLU A 20 9.53 3.10 11.24
CA GLU A 20 9.99 2.95 12.62
C GLU A 20 9.04 2.06 13.43
N ALA A 21 7.73 2.28 13.31
CA ALA A 21 6.71 1.50 14.01
C ALA A 21 6.80 -0.01 13.68
N MET A 22 7.16 -0.36 12.44
CA MET A 22 7.31 -1.75 12.01
C MET A 22 8.55 -2.45 12.57
N ARG A 23 9.62 -1.72 12.94
CA ARG A 23 10.92 -2.32 13.32
C ARG A 23 10.82 -3.34 14.43
N THR A 24 9.99 -3.09 15.45
CA THR A 24 9.85 -4.01 16.59
C THR A 24 9.15 -5.33 16.25
N TYR A 25 8.50 -5.42 15.08
CA TYR A 25 7.77 -6.59 14.63
C TYR A 25 8.52 -7.38 13.55
N VAL A 26 9.68 -6.88 13.11
CA VAL A 26 10.48 -7.48 12.04
C VAL A 26 11.58 -8.31 12.69
N PHE A 27 11.65 -9.59 12.30
CA PHE A 27 12.71 -10.49 12.76
C PHE A 27 14.07 -10.27 12.06
N SER A 28 14.06 -9.74 10.85
CA SER A 28 15.27 -9.42 10.06
C SER A 28 15.80 -8.01 10.35
N ASP A 29 17.12 -7.86 10.30
CA ASP A 29 17.79 -6.55 10.37
C ASP A 29 17.50 -5.67 9.14
N ILE A 30 16.91 -6.23 8.08
CA ILE A 30 16.68 -5.56 6.81
C ILE A 30 15.21 -5.69 6.40
N VAL A 31 14.57 -4.55 6.17
CA VAL A 31 13.27 -4.44 5.48
C VAL A 31 13.43 -3.55 4.27
N THR A 32 13.39 -4.15 3.08
CA THR A 32 13.43 -3.41 1.81
C THR A 32 12.05 -3.17 1.21
N THR A 33 11.00 -3.76 1.79
CA THR A 33 9.64 -3.67 1.27
C THR A 33 9.11 -2.24 1.43
N PRO A 34 8.88 -1.48 0.33
CA PRO A 34 8.33 -0.14 0.44
C PRO A 34 6.84 -0.20 0.75
N VAL A 35 6.36 0.76 1.56
CA VAL A 35 4.92 1.02 1.79
C VAL A 35 4.55 2.32 1.10
N LEU A 36 3.57 2.29 0.19
CA LEU A 36 3.26 3.39 -0.72
C LEU A 36 1.74 3.71 -0.75
N PRO A 37 1.35 4.94 -1.13
CA PRO A 37 -0.04 5.26 -1.42
C PRO A 37 -0.52 4.63 -2.74
N PRO A 38 -1.81 4.27 -2.84
CA PRO A 38 -2.39 3.73 -4.06
C PRO A 38 -2.54 4.84 -5.12
N LEU A 39 -1.98 4.63 -6.30
CA LEU A 39 -2.03 5.59 -7.41
C LEU A 39 -3.46 5.92 -7.86
N HIS A 40 -4.34 4.91 -7.91
CA HIS A 40 -5.68 5.05 -8.49
C HIS A 40 -6.78 5.35 -7.45
N GLY A 41 -6.40 5.54 -6.18
CA GLY A 41 -7.29 5.93 -5.09
C GLY A 41 -8.59 5.11 -5.02
N ASP A 42 -9.70 5.80 -4.84
CA ASP A 42 -11.04 5.20 -4.67
C ASP A 42 -11.52 4.47 -5.96
N SER A 43 -10.94 4.77 -7.12
CA SER A 43 -11.24 4.06 -8.38
C SER A 43 -10.49 2.73 -8.54
N SER A 44 -9.59 2.37 -7.61
CA SER A 44 -8.76 1.15 -7.74
C SER A 44 -9.59 -0.13 -7.83
N GLY A 45 -10.72 -0.20 -7.12
CA GLY A 45 -11.57 -1.40 -7.10
C GLY A 45 -12.24 -1.68 -8.45
N VAL A 46 -12.87 -0.68 -9.05
CA VAL A 46 -13.54 -0.83 -10.36
C VAL A 46 -12.54 -1.14 -11.46
N ARG A 47 -11.37 -0.47 -11.46
CA ARG A 47 -10.29 -0.77 -12.42
C ARG A 47 -9.78 -2.20 -12.25
N GLY A 48 -9.56 -2.64 -11.01
CA GLY A 48 -9.16 -4.01 -10.71
C GLY A 48 -10.18 -5.03 -11.22
N ALA A 49 -11.47 -4.80 -10.95
CA ALA A 49 -12.54 -5.66 -11.44
C ALA A 49 -12.58 -5.73 -12.98
N ALA A 50 -12.43 -4.59 -13.67
CA ALA A 50 -12.38 -4.55 -15.13
C ALA A 50 -11.17 -5.32 -15.71
N TRP A 51 -10.04 -5.32 -15.01
CA TRP A 51 -8.83 -6.05 -15.42
C TRP A 51 -8.83 -7.54 -15.10
N LEU A 52 -9.77 -8.03 -14.29
CA LEU A 52 -9.91 -9.47 -14.03
C LEU A 52 -10.48 -10.24 -15.21
N TRP A 53 -11.13 -9.55 -16.16
CA TRP A 53 -11.68 -10.19 -17.35
C TRP A 53 -10.72 -10.01 -18.53
N PRO A 54 -10.23 -11.09 -19.17
CA PRO A 54 -9.45 -10.96 -20.40
C PRO A 54 -10.32 -10.35 -21.50
N PRO A 55 -9.73 -9.58 -22.44
CA PRO A 55 -10.45 -9.11 -23.61
C PRO A 55 -11.00 -10.31 -24.39
N ALA A 56 -12.20 -10.13 -24.95
CA ALA A 56 -12.86 -11.12 -25.80
C ALA A 56 -12.05 -11.41 -27.08
#